data_AF-A0A815Y465-F1
#
_entry.id   AF-A0A815Y465-F1
#
_cell.length_a   1.000
_cell.length_b   1.000
_cell.length_c   1.000
_cell.angle_alpha   90.00
_cell.angle_beta   90.00
_cell.angle_gamma   90.00
#
_symmetry.space_group_name_H-M   'P 1'
#
loop_
_entity.id
_entity.type
_entity.pdbx_description
1 polymer ?
#
loop_
_entity_poly.entity_id
_entity_poly.type
_entity_poly.pdbx_seq_one_letter_code
_entity_poly.pdbx_strand_id
1 'polypeptide(L)' 'MDTYGYMYKNIFIPLEPSQSLLASNNDGAGNQQFRLYIWLNNVTTYYLVVTTNKPIVTGQFTVIATGLGSVTFSPINAS' A
#
# COMPACT_ATOMS: atom_id res chain seq x y z
N MET A 1 2.56 -15.85 -1.27
CA MET A 1 3.45 -14.67 -1.30
C MET A 1 3.25 -13.92 0.00
N ASP A 2 4.33 -13.56 0.69
CA ASP A 2 4.29 -12.78 1.93
C ASP A 2 4.26 -11.30 1.58
N THR A 3 3.09 -10.67 1.67
CA THR A 3 2.84 -9.33 1.11
C THR A 3 3.07 -8.23 2.15
N TYR A 4 3.64 -7.11 1.71
CA TYR A 4 3.88 -5.94 2.54
C TYR A 4 3.26 -4.72 1.85
N GLY A 5 2.34 -4.05 2.55
CA GLY A 5 1.73 -2.80 2.10
C GLY A 5 2.31 -1.59 2.81
N TYR A 6 2.58 -0.53 2.05
CA TYR A 6 2.97 0.78 2.56
C TYR A 6 2.02 1.84 2.00
N MET A 7 1.50 2.72 2.86
CA MET A 7 0.65 3.84 2.46
C MET A 7 1.37 5.17 2.70
N TYR A 8 1.42 6.00 1.66
CA TYR A 8 2.04 7.32 1.69
C TYR A 8 1.02 8.41 1.42
N LYS A 9 1.20 9.57 2.06
CA LYS A 9 0.42 10.79 1.80
C LYS A 9 1.16 11.69 0.82
N ASN A 10 0.47 12.21 -0.20
CA ASN A 10 0.98 13.19 -1.18
C ASN A 10 2.08 12.70 -2.14
N ILE A 11 3.12 12.00 -1.67
CA ILE A 11 4.24 11.55 -2.50
C ILE A 11 4.88 10.28 -1.94
N PHE A 12 5.37 9.43 -2.85
CA PHE A 12 6.28 8.32 -2.55
C PHE A 12 7.64 8.60 -3.20
N ILE A 13 8.71 8.62 -2.41
CA ILE A 13 10.08 8.82 -2.88
C ILE A 13 10.87 7.53 -2.61
N PRO A 14 11.25 6.75 -3.66
CA PRO A 14 11.91 5.46 -3.46
C PRO A 14 13.24 5.52 -2.67
N LEU A 15 13.95 6.65 -2.78
CA LEU A 15 15.22 6.87 -2.07
C LEU A 15 15.02 7.31 -0.62
N GLU A 16 13.81 7.75 -0.24
CA GLU A 16 13.43 8.19 1.10
C GLU A 16 12.12 7.52 1.53
N PRO A 17 12.09 6.18 1.67
CA PRO A 17 10.84 5.41 1.83
C PRO A 17 10.13 5.61 3.18
N SER A 18 10.72 6.35 4.11
CA SER A 18 10.07 6.79 5.35
C SER A 18 9.39 8.15 5.21
N GLN A 19 9.74 8.95 4.20
CA GLN A 19 9.14 10.24 3.97
C GLN A 19 7.67 10.08 3.59
N SER A 20 6.81 10.84 4.26
CA SER A 20 5.35 10.82 4.05
C SER A 20 4.66 9.47 4.28
N LEU A 21 5.34 8.51 4.91
CA LEU A 21 4.77 7.22 5.28
C LEU A 21 3.70 7.42 6.38
N LEU A 22 2.50 6.91 6.13
CA LEU A 22 1.40 6.93 7.10
C LEU A 22 1.29 5.63 7.88
N ALA A 23 1.41 4.51 7.17
CA ALA A 23 1.27 3.19 7.76
C ALA A 23 1.94 2.15 6.87
N SER A 24 2.40 1.07 7.51
CA SER A 24 2.85 -0.13 6.82
C SER A 24 2.55 -1.36 7.66
N ASN A 25 2.30 -2.49 7.01
CA ASN A 25 2.07 -3.77 7.67
C ASN A 25 2.35 -4.92 6.69
N ASN A 26 2.87 -6.05 7.17
CA ASN A 26 3.16 -7.24 6.38
C ASN A 26 2.35 -8.50 6.77
N ASP A 27 1.69 -8.52 7.93
CA ASP A 27 0.92 -9.71 8.35
C ASP A 27 -0.38 -9.36 9.09
N GLY A 28 -0.86 -8.13 8.92
CA GLY A 28 -2.02 -7.61 9.62
C GLY A 28 -3.33 -8.36 9.31
N ALA A 29 -3.42 -9.09 8.20
CA ALA A 29 -4.58 -9.91 7.82
C ALA A 29 -4.40 -11.41 8.10
N GLY A 30 -3.24 -11.84 8.60
CA GLY A 30 -2.86 -13.25 8.68
C GLY A 30 -2.58 -13.85 7.30
N ASN A 31 -2.15 -15.12 7.28
CA ASN A 31 -1.73 -15.81 6.06
C ASN A 31 -0.67 -15.03 5.25
N GLN A 32 0.21 -14.29 5.94
CA GLN A 32 1.27 -13.49 5.32
C GLN A 32 0.70 -12.41 4.39
N GLN A 33 -0.49 -11.89 4.72
CA GLN A 33 -1.13 -10.81 3.97
C GLN A 33 -1.12 -9.52 4.76
N PHE A 34 -0.74 -8.43 4.10
CA PHE A 34 -0.86 -7.11 4.71
C PHE A 34 -2.31 -6.73 4.98
N ARG A 35 -2.52 -5.95 6.04
CA ARG A 35 -3.74 -5.20 6.28
C ARG A 35 -3.39 -3.83 6.85
N LEU A 36 -3.89 -2.79 6.19
CA LEU A 36 -3.77 -1.41 6.67
C LEU A 36 -5.14 -0.94 7.14
N TYR A 37 -5.21 -0.47 8.38
CA TYR A 37 -6.42 0.13 8.95
C TYR A 37 -6.13 1.59 9.30
N ILE A 38 -6.54 2.50 8.42
CA ILE A 38 -6.13 3.91 8.45
C ILE A 38 -7.29 4.82 8.04
N TRP A 39 -7.26 6.05 8.57
CA TRP A 39 -8.20 7.11 8.20
C TRP A 39 -7.64 7.93 7.05
N LEU A 40 -8.36 7.96 5.92
CA LEU A 40 -7.99 8.73 4.74
C LEU A 40 -9.00 9.85 4.50
N ASN A 41 -8.52 11.00 4.03
CA ASN A 41 -9.35 12.13 3.63
C ASN A 41 -9.72 11.99 2.14
N ASN A 42 -10.97 12.30 1.78
CA ASN A 42 -11.49 12.13 0.43
C ASN A 42 -10.96 13.14 -0.61
N VAL A 43 -10.28 14.22 -0.19
CA VAL A 43 -9.71 15.26 -1.07
C VAL A 43 -8.19 15.13 -1.20
N THR A 44 -7.62 14.01 -0.73
CA THR A 44 -6.16 13.80 -0.74
C THR A 44 -5.80 12.59 -1.61
N THR A 45 -4.76 12.74 -2.42
CA THR A 45 -4.15 11.63 -3.16
C THR A 45 -3.17 10.88 -2.27
N TYR A 46 -3.28 9.55 -2.27
CA TYR A 46 -2.41 8.65 -1.54
C TYR A 46 -1.72 7.69 -2.49
N TYR A 47 -0.56 7.19 -2.08
CA TYR A 47 0.20 6.19 -2.83
C TYR A 47 0.24 4.91 -2.01
N LEU A 48 -0.25 3.83 -2.61
CA LEU A 48 -0.13 2.49 -2.07
C LEU A 48 1.00 1.77 -2.80
N VAL A 49 2.02 1.35 -2.06
CA VAL A 49 3.08 0.46 -2.57
C VAL A 49 2.80 -0.93 -2.02
N VAL A 50 2.61 -1.89 -2.93
CA VAL A 50 2.46 -3.31 -2.61
C VAL A 50 3.74 -4.02 -3.03
N THR A 51 4.36 -4.72 -2.09
CA THR A 51 5.58 -5.49 -2.32
C THR A 51 5.54 -6.78 -1.51
N THR A 52 6.67 -7.47 -1.43
CA THR A 52 6.88 -8.67 -0.64
C THR A 52 7.84 -8.42 0.52
N ASN A 53 7.67 -9.16 1.61
CA ASN A 53 8.55 -9.07 2.79
C ASN A 53 10.01 -9.43 2.49
N LYS A 54 10.24 -10.24 1.45
CA LYS A 54 11.57 -10.60 0.95
C LYS A 54 11.78 -10.05 -0.46
N PRO A 55 13.02 -9.68 -0.83
CA PRO A 55 13.32 -9.21 -2.18
C PRO A 55 13.22 -10.35 -3.21
N ILE A 56 13.03 -10.00 -4.48
CA ILE A 56 13.06 -10.93 -5.64
C ILE A 56 11.97 -12.01 -5.54
N VAL A 57 10.82 -11.69 -4.95
CA VAL A 57 9.63 -12.54 -4.97
C VAL A 57 8.61 -11.93 -5.91
N THR A 58 8.09 -12.72 -6.84
CA THR A 58 7.03 -12.31 -7.77
C THR A 58 5.79 -13.17 -7.57
N GLY A 59 4.64 -12.60 -7.93
CA GLY A 59 3.36 -13.29 -7.82
C GLY A 59 2.21 -12.36 -8.18
N GLN A 60 1.08 -12.94 -8.53
CA GLN A 60 -0.15 -12.19 -8.73
C GLN A 60 -0.72 -11.78 -7.37
N PHE A 61 -1.35 -10.61 -7.32
CA PHE A 61 -2.03 -10.11 -6.14
C PHE A 61 -3.30 -9.36 -6.53
N THR A 62 -4.18 -9.16 -5.55
CA THR A 62 -5.37 -8.32 -5.66
C THR A 62 -5.42 -7.43 -4.44
N VAL A 63 -5.76 -6.16 -4.65
CA VAL A 63 -5.96 -5.19 -3.57
C VAL A 63 -7.45 -4.91 -3.45
N ILE A 64 -7.97 -5.01 -2.22
CA ILE A 64 -9.35 -4.66 -1.88
C ILE A 64 -9.29 -3.53 -0.86
N ALA A 65 -10.00 -2.44 -1.11
CA ALA A 65 -10.21 -1.38 -0.13
C ALA A 65 -11.69 -1.20 0.14
N THR A 66 -12.02 -1.05 1.41
CA THR A 66 -13.38 -0.82 1.91
C THR A 66 -13.35 0.32 2.91
N GLY A 67 -14.35 1.18 2.88
CA GLY A 67 -14.47 2.29 3.81
C GLY A 67 -15.81 3.00 3.68
N LEU A 68 -15.97 4.11 4.40
CA LEU A 68 -17.20 4.92 4.36
C LEU A 68 -17.40 5.64 3.02
N GLY A 69 -16.34 5.81 2.22
CA GLY A 69 -16.38 6.44 0.90
C GLY A 69 -15.89 5.49 -0.20
N SER A 70 -16.17 5.86 -1.44
CA SER A 70 -15.66 5.14 -2.61
C SER A 70 -14.16 5.32 -2.77
N VAL A 71 -13.47 4.23 -3.10
CA VAL A 71 -12.03 4.23 -3.41
C VAL A 71 -11.87 3.84 -4.87
N THR A 72 -11.13 4.66 -5.61
CA THR A 72 -10.73 4.35 -7.00
C THR A 72 -9.23 4.15 -7.03
N PHE A 73 -8.79 3.03 -7.58
CA PHE A 73 -7.38 2.75 -7.81
C PHE A 73 -6.97 3.16 -9.22
N SER A 74 -5.90 3.94 -9.32
CA SER A 74 -5.31 4.33 -10.58
C SER A 74 -3.88 3.78 -10.70
N PRO A 75 -3.64 2.92 -11.70
CA PRO A 75 -2.37 2.60 -12.28
C PRO A 75 -1.25 3.63 -12.13
N ILE A 76 -0.25 3.46 -11.27
CA ILE A 76 1.00 4.22 -11.49
C ILE A 76 1.91 3.29 -12.29
N ASN A 77 1.92 3.47 -13.60
CA ASN A 77 2.86 2.77 -14.46
C ASN A 77 4.25 3.30 -14.11
N ALA A 78 5.13 2.43 -13.61
CA ALA A 78 6.55 2.72 -13.61
C ALA A 78 7.03 2.67 -15.06
N SER A 79 7.50 3.81 -15.57
CA SER A 79 8.15 3.95 -16.88
C SER A 79 9.47 3.20 -16.95
#